data_AF-A0A3P7NV65-F1
#
_entry.id   AF-A0A3P7NV65-F1
#
_cell.length_a   1.000
_cell.length_b   1.000
_cell.length_c   1.000
_cell.angle_alpha   90.00
_cell.angle_beta   90.00
_cell.angle_gamma   90.00
#
_symmetry.space_group_name_H-M   'P 1'
#
loop_
_entity.id
_entity.type
_entity.pdbx_description
1 polymer ?
#
loop_
_entity_poly.entity_id
_entity_poly.type
_entity_poly.pdbx_seq_one_letter_code
_entity_poly.pdbx_strand_id
1 'polypeptide(L)'
;MPPRFLQADDILAPIVCCMWTSRYLSFVCYTFAALILNFTVGNRAIQIVWKYQYSFSTSLLADLAYMGGLCLISILSMVPQTYLVHWDGKKCTCLDTGLPYGILVSLYTETFVRFGLTAVISVVILSASCYKIINWLLNTPAEQLSDTWNILALPGTTKEQMAEFSRSQGWITATLCTVPLSVTFLTVSIVETGYKFLCALGFCTVLFSSEISRVTSLLLDIQMLVLPVVLAVYIPALRELPVRACKAVSSLCQRLCKHAWKNTAR
;
A
#
# COMPACT_ATOMS: atom_id res chain seq x y z
N MET A 1 -21.89 21.88 -9.14
CA MET A 1 -21.71 20.73 -10.07
C MET A 1 -23.04 20.47 -10.77
N PRO A 2 -23.10 20.39 -12.10
CA PRO A 2 -24.35 20.26 -12.84
C PRO A 2 -24.95 18.85 -12.71
N PRO A 3 -26.28 18.69 -12.53
CA PRO A 3 -26.91 17.44 -12.06
C PRO A 3 -27.53 16.59 -13.18
N ARG A 4 -26.82 16.31 -14.29
CA ARG A 4 -27.46 15.69 -15.48
C ARG A 4 -26.67 14.64 -16.28
N PHE A 5 -25.62 14.02 -15.73
CA PHE A 5 -24.82 13.06 -16.52
C PHE A 5 -25.05 11.57 -16.28
N LEU A 6 -25.89 11.17 -15.32
CA LEU A 6 -26.25 9.76 -15.13
C LEU A 6 -27.75 9.67 -14.90
N GLN A 7 -28.49 9.31 -15.95
CA GLN A 7 -29.71 8.54 -15.78
C GLN A 7 -29.22 7.22 -15.20
N ALA A 8 -29.08 7.19 -13.87
CA ALA A 8 -28.31 6.16 -13.20
C ALA A 8 -29.11 4.86 -13.31
N ASP A 9 -28.56 3.87 -14.01
CA ASP A 9 -29.14 2.53 -14.05
C ASP A 9 -29.43 2.09 -12.62
N ASP A 10 -30.66 1.63 -12.37
CA ASP A 10 -31.15 1.24 -11.02
C ASP A 10 -30.24 0.20 -10.34
N ILE A 11 -29.39 -0.49 -11.11
CA ILE A 11 -28.43 -1.50 -10.64
C ILE A 11 -27.04 -0.88 -10.37
N LEU A 12 -26.56 0.04 -11.22
CA LEU A 12 -25.22 0.59 -11.09
C LEU A 12 -25.13 1.60 -9.93
N ALA A 13 -26.19 2.39 -9.71
CA ALA A 13 -26.20 3.40 -8.66
C ALA A 13 -26.03 2.82 -7.26
N PRO A 14 -26.73 1.74 -6.85
CA PRO A 14 -26.48 1.06 -5.57
C PRO A 14 -25.06 0.52 -5.46
N ILE A 15 -24.52 -0.10 -6.51
CA ILE A 15 -23.17 -0.69 -6.47
C ILE A 15 -22.11 0.40 -6.25
N VAL A 16 -22.19 1.50 -7.02
CA VAL A 16 -21.27 2.63 -6.88
C VAL A 16 -21.42 3.30 -5.50
N CYS A 17 -22.67 3.46 -5.03
CA CYS A 17 -22.96 3.95 -3.68
C CYS A 17 -22.29 3.07 -2.61
N CYS A 18 -22.48 1.75 -2.68
CA CYS A 18 -21.86 0.81 -1.75
C CYS A 18 -20.33 0.87 -1.84
N MET A 19 -19.74 0.83 -3.03
CA MET A 19 -18.27 0.83 -3.20
C MET A 19 -17.62 2.13 -2.73
N TRP A 20 -18.23 3.28 -3.03
CA TRP A 20 -17.64 4.59 -2.77
C TRP A 20 -17.89 5.06 -1.34
N THR A 21 -19.13 5.00 -0.87
CA THR A 21 -19.52 5.58 0.43
C THR A 21 -18.99 4.76 1.60
N SER A 22 -18.93 3.43 1.49
CA SER A 22 -18.27 2.58 2.50
C SER A 22 -16.73 2.66 2.43
N ARG A 23 -16.18 3.26 1.37
CA ARG A 23 -14.74 3.18 1.03
C ARG A 23 -14.23 1.73 0.94
N TYR A 24 -15.10 0.79 0.60
CA TYR A 24 -14.79 -0.64 0.53
C TYR A 24 -13.53 -0.92 -0.26
N LEU A 25 -13.42 -0.38 -1.48
CA LEU A 25 -12.27 -0.62 -2.34
C LEU A 25 -10.97 -0.11 -1.70
N SER A 26 -11.00 1.08 -1.10
CA SER A 26 -9.84 1.65 -0.40
C SER A 26 -9.40 0.75 0.76
N PHE A 27 -10.34 0.23 1.56
CA PHE A 27 -10.01 -0.66 2.66
C PHE A 27 -9.52 -2.05 2.19
N VAL A 28 -10.10 -2.60 1.12
CA VAL A 28 -9.60 -3.84 0.50
C VAL A 28 -8.18 -3.64 0.00
N CYS A 29 -7.91 -2.58 -0.76
CA CYS A 29 -6.58 -2.27 -1.26
C CYS A 29 -5.57 -2.05 -0.12
N TYR A 30 -5.98 -1.34 0.94
CA TYR A 30 -5.12 -1.11 2.10
C TYR A 30 -4.79 -2.41 2.85
N THR A 31 -5.80 -3.25 3.09
CA THR A 31 -5.62 -4.56 3.75
C THR A 31 -4.77 -5.48 2.89
N PHE A 32 -4.94 -5.45 1.57
CA PHE A 32 -4.12 -6.22 0.64
C PHE A 32 -2.67 -5.74 0.65
N ALA A 33 -2.45 -4.42 0.61
CA ALA A 33 -1.12 -3.83 0.72
C ALA A 33 -0.45 -4.18 2.06
N ALA A 34 -1.21 -4.18 3.16
CA ALA A 34 -0.74 -4.61 4.48
C ALA A 34 -0.26 -6.06 4.47
N LEU A 35 -1.08 -6.96 3.94
CA LEU A 35 -0.78 -8.39 3.89
C LEU A 35 0.42 -8.68 2.99
N ILE A 36 0.49 -8.03 1.82
CA ILE A 36 1.66 -8.12 0.93
C ILE A 36 2.90 -7.62 1.65
N LEU A 37 2.83 -6.47 2.33
CA LEU A 37 3.97 -5.92 3.04
C LEU A 37 4.47 -6.91 4.11
N ASN A 38 3.57 -7.46 4.94
CA ASN A 38 3.93 -8.49 5.92
C ASN A 38 4.62 -9.70 5.28
N PHE A 39 4.05 -10.22 4.19
CA PHE A 39 4.60 -11.36 3.48
C PHE A 39 5.97 -11.05 2.88
N THR A 40 6.09 -9.94 2.15
CA THR A 40 7.32 -9.51 1.46
C THR A 40 8.44 -9.21 2.45
N VAL A 41 8.16 -8.46 3.51
CA VAL A 41 9.16 -8.10 4.54
C VAL A 41 9.56 -9.31 5.38
N GLY A 42 8.59 -10.15 5.76
CA GLY A 42 8.83 -11.39 6.51
C GLY A 42 9.67 -12.39 5.72
N ASN A 43 9.30 -12.66 4.47
CA ASN A 43 10.07 -13.54 3.59
C ASN A 43 11.49 -13.03 3.38
N ARG A 44 11.63 -11.70 3.21
CA ARG A 44 12.95 -11.11 3.02
C ARG A 44 13.83 -11.25 4.26
N ALA A 45 13.29 -11.03 5.44
CA ALA A 45 14.01 -11.23 6.69
C ALA A 45 14.42 -12.70 6.87
N ILE A 46 13.56 -13.66 6.53
CA ILE A 46 13.87 -15.10 6.55
C ILE A 46 15.03 -15.42 5.60
N GLN A 47 14.97 -14.94 4.35
CA GLN A 47 16.04 -15.16 3.37
C GLN A 47 17.39 -14.62 3.85
N ILE A 48 17.40 -13.46 4.51
CA ILE A 48 18.61 -12.85 5.08
C ILE A 48 19.14 -13.67 6.25
N VAL A 49 18.28 -14.00 7.23
CA VAL A 49 18.70 -14.71 8.45
C VAL A 49 19.23 -16.10 8.14
N TRP A 50 18.61 -16.80 7.20
CA TRP A 50 18.97 -18.18 6.85
C TRP A 50 20.00 -18.27 5.70
N LYS A 51 20.50 -17.13 5.22
CA LYS A 51 21.44 -17.04 4.09
C LYS A 51 20.93 -17.71 2.80
N TYR A 52 19.61 -17.80 2.64
CA TYR A 52 18.96 -18.37 1.45
C TYR A 52 18.68 -17.34 0.35
N GLN A 53 19.42 -16.24 0.33
CA GLN A 53 19.22 -15.14 -0.64
C GLN A 53 19.23 -15.61 -2.11
N TYR A 54 19.94 -16.71 -2.39
CA TYR A 54 20.05 -17.30 -3.74
C TYR A 54 19.35 -18.65 -3.91
N SER A 55 18.95 -19.31 -2.83
CA SER A 55 18.39 -20.67 -2.88
C SER A 55 16.87 -20.70 -2.84
N PHE A 56 16.23 -19.62 -2.40
CA PHE A 56 14.78 -19.54 -2.29
C PHE A 56 14.19 -18.96 -3.57
N SER A 57 14.20 -19.73 -4.66
CA SER A 57 13.32 -19.45 -5.80
C SER A 57 11.95 -19.98 -5.42
N THR A 58 11.07 -19.11 -4.92
CA THR A 58 9.64 -19.45 -4.82
C THR A 58 9.17 -19.90 -6.21
N SER A 59 8.39 -20.98 -6.25
CA SER A 59 7.75 -21.37 -7.50
C SER A 59 6.74 -20.28 -7.86
N LEU A 60 6.69 -19.88 -9.13
CA LEU A 60 5.73 -18.89 -9.64
C LEU A 60 4.29 -19.22 -9.20
N LEU A 61 3.96 -20.52 -9.16
CA LEU A 61 2.67 -21.03 -8.73
C LEU A 61 2.40 -20.75 -7.24
N ALA A 62 3.41 -20.92 -6.37
CA ALA A 62 3.26 -20.62 -4.95
C ALA A 62 3.05 -19.11 -4.73
N ASP A 63 3.83 -18.26 -5.41
CA ASP A 63 3.65 -16.81 -5.32
C ASP A 63 2.28 -16.36 -5.82
N LEU A 64 1.80 -16.92 -6.93
CA LEU A 64 0.45 -16.67 -7.43
C LEU A 64 -0.62 -17.11 -6.42
N ALA A 65 -0.46 -18.29 -5.82
CA ALA A 65 -1.38 -18.82 -4.82
C ALA A 65 -1.42 -17.94 -3.56
N TYR A 66 -0.27 -17.48 -3.08
CA TYR A 66 -0.19 -16.54 -1.96
C TYR A 66 -0.89 -15.22 -2.31
N MET A 67 -0.56 -14.62 -3.46
CA MET A 67 -1.19 -13.36 -3.89
C MET A 67 -2.72 -13.49 -4.04
N GLY A 68 -3.19 -14.59 -4.62
CA GLY A 68 -4.62 -14.91 -4.72
C GLY A 68 -5.28 -15.05 -3.35
N GLY A 69 -4.64 -15.79 -2.43
CA GLY A 69 -5.12 -15.96 -1.06
C GLY A 69 -5.18 -14.64 -0.28
N LEU A 70 -4.13 -13.82 -0.34
CA LEU A 70 -4.10 -12.50 0.31
C LEU A 70 -5.18 -11.57 -0.26
N CYS A 71 -5.41 -11.61 -1.58
CA CYS A 71 -6.45 -10.82 -2.23
C CYS A 71 -7.85 -11.26 -1.75
N LEU A 72 -8.10 -12.58 -1.75
CA LEU A 72 -9.37 -13.14 -1.29
C LEU A 72 -9.66 -12.81 0.17
N ILE A 73 -8.66 -12.96 1.06
CA ILE A 73 -8.78 -12.59 2.48
C ILE A 73 -9.11 -11.10 2.62
N SER A 74 -8.46 -10.24 1.84
CA SER A 74 -8.71 -8.79 1.88
C SER A 74 -10.14 -8.44 1.49
N ILE A 75 -10.67 -9.06 0.42
CA ILE A 75 -12.05 -8.90 -0.04
C ILE A 75 -13.03 -9.40 1.03
N LEU A 76 -12.86 -10.64 1.49
CA LEU A 76 -13.77 -11.28 2.46
C LEU A 76 -13.81 -10.51 3.79
N SER A 77 -12.65 -10.02 4.25
CA SER A 77 -12.56 -9.27 5.51
C SER A 77 -13.33 -7.94 5.48
N MET A 78 -13.60 -7.36 4.31
CA MET A 78 -14.29 -6.07 4.20
C MET A 78 -15.77 -6.20 3.84
N VAL A 79 -16.28 -7.42 3.64
CA VAL A 79 -17.69 -7.65 3.34
C VAL A 79 -18.62 -7.01 4.38
N PRO A 80 -18.35 -7.06 5.70
CA PRO A 80 -19.29 -6.50 6.67
C PRO A 80 -19.52 -4.99 6.52
N GLN A 81 -18.52 -4.22 6.08
CA GLN A 81 -18.65 -2.79 5.77
C GLN A 81 -19.72 -2.47 4.72
N THR A 82 -19.98 -3.40 3.80
CA THR A 82 -20.98 -3.19 2.74
C THR A 82 -22.41 -3.13 3.28
N TYR A 83 -22.67 -3.74 4.44
CA TYR A 83 -24.00 -3.74 5.06
C TYR A 83 -24.35 -2.43 5.79
N LEU A 84 -23.39 -1.52 5.99
CA LEU A 84 -23.63 -0.21 6.60
C LEU A 84 -24.28 0.78 5.64
N VAL A 85 -24.16 0.54 4.32
CA VAL A 85 -24.61 1.48 3.30
C VAL A 85 -26.02 1.14 2.87
N HIS A 86 -26.89 2.15 2.88
CA HIS A 86 -28.26 2.05 2.39
C HIS A 86 -28.48 3.00 1.21
N TRP A 87 -29.16 2.50 0.18
CA TRP A 87 -29.54 3.26 -1.00
C TRP A 87 -31.05 3.49 -1.02
N ASP A 88 -31.46 4.75 -0.85
CA ASP A 88 -32.87 5.19 -0.83
C ASP A 88 -33.38 5.62 -2.23
N GLY A 89 -32.80 5.08 -3.31
CA GLY A 89 -33.14 5.47 -4.69
C GLY A 89 -32.62 6.85 -5.13
N LYS A 90 -32.31 7.75 -4.20
CA LYS A 90 -31.84 9.12 -4.48
C LYS A 90 -30.51 9.46 -3.82
N LYS A 91 -30.27 8.93 -2.62
CA LYS A 91 -29.09 9.25 -1.81
C LYS A 91 -28.53 7.98 -1.21
N CYS A 92 -27.21 8.00 -1.05
CA CYS A 92 -26.45 6.99 -0.35
C CYS A 92 -26.24 7.47 1.08
N THR A 93 -26.73 6.73 2.07
CA THR A 93 -26.57 7.07 3.50
C THR A 93 -25.97 5.89 4.25
N CYS A 94 -25.14 6.19 5.25
CA CYS A 94 -24.69 5.17 6.21
C CYS A 94 -25.73 5.07 7.33
N LEU A 95 -26.11 3.84 7.67
CA LEU A 95 -27.00 3.54 8.79
C LEU A 95 -26.17 3.43 10.07
N ASP A 96 -26.22 4.48 10.90
CA ASP A 96 -25.52 4.50 12.20
C ASP A 96 -26.37 3.93 13.35
N THR A 97 -27.69 3.81 13.15
CA THR A 97 -28.65 3.38 14.19
C THR A 97 -29.64 2.37 13.65
N GLY A 98 -30.14 1.49 14.53
CA GLY A 98 -31.19 0.52 14.17
C GLY A 98 -30.72 -0.65 13.32
N LEU A 99 -29.41 -0.93 13.33
CA LEU A 99 -28.86 -2.08 12.62
C LEU A 99 -29.35 -3.40 13.26
N PRO A 100 -29.74 -4.40 12.46
CA PRO A 100 -30.00 -5.75 12.95
C PRO A 100 -28.82 -6.29 13.76
N TYR A 101 -29.11 -7.00 14.86
CA TYR A 101 -28.10 -7.54 15.77
C TYR A 101 -27.00 -8.34 15.04
N GLY A 102 -27.37 -9.15 14.04
CA GLY A 102 -26.39 -9.93 13.27
C GLY A 102 -25.39 -9.08 12.48
N ILE A 103 -25.83 -7.96 11.89
CA ILE A 103 -24.94 -7.03 11.18
C ILE A 103 -24.02 -6.33 12.18
N LEU A 104 -24.57 -5.92 13.32
CA LEU A 104 -23.78 -5.30 14.38
C LEU A 104 -22.65 -6.24 14.84
N VAL A 105 -22.97 -7.49 15.20
CA VAL A 105 -21.98 -8.51 15.60
C VAL A 105 -20.91 -8.71 14.52
N SER A 106 -21.31 -8.74 13.24
CA SER A 106 -20.37 -8.87 12.11
C SER A 106 -19.38 -7.70 12.04
N LEU A 107 -19.84 -6.46 12.21
CA LEU A 107 -19.00 -5.26 12.20
C LEU A 107 -18.04 -5.19 13.40
N TYR A 108 -18.50 -5.60 14.58
CA TYR A 108 -17.61 -5.72 15.75
C TYR A 108 -16.54 -6.78 15.47
N THR A 109 -16.94 -7.96 15.01
CA THR A 109 -16.02 -9.06 14.68
C THR A 109 -14.96 -8.61 13.67
N GLU A 110 -15.37 -7.90 12.61
CA GLU A 110 -14.45 -7.29 11.64
C GLU A 110 -13.44 -6.38 12.33
N THR A 111 -13.89 -5.49 13.20
CA THR A 111 -13.02 -4.54 13.92
C THR A 111 -11.98 -5.27 14.77
N PHE A 112 -12.37 -6.32 15.50
CA PHE A 112 -11.45 -7.14 16.28
C PHE A 112 -10.45 -7.90 15.41
N VAL A 113 -10.92 -8.54 14.33
CA VAL A 113 -10.07 -9.29 13.40
C VAL A 113 -9.05 -8.35 12.74
N ARG A 114 -9.51 -7.17 12.29
CA ARG A 114 -8.65 -6.18 11.64
C ARG A 114 -7.62 -5.61 12.62
N PHE A 115 -8.02 -5.32 13.86
CA PHE A 115 -7.09 -4.89 14.90
C PHE A 115 -6.05 -5.98 15.21
N GLY A 116 -6.47 -7.23 15.41
CA GLY A 116 -5.54 -8.35 15.63
C GLY A 116 -4.56 -8.55 14.48
N LEU A 117 -5.04 -8.46 13.24
CA LEU A 117 -4.21 -8.60 12.05
C LEU A 117 -3.21 -7.44 11.90
N THR A 118 -3.65 -6.19 12.01
CA THR A 118 -2.86 -5.01 11.66
C THR A 118 -2.07 -4.42 12.84
N ALA A 119 -2.62 -4.41 14.04
CA ALA A 119 -1.98 -3.81 15.21
C ALA A 119 -1.21 -4.83 16.06
N VAL A 120 -1.54 -6.12 15.99
CA VAL A 120 -0.84 -7.16 16.76
C VAL A 120 0.09 -7.97 15.85
N ILE A 121 -0.47 -8.75 14.94
CA ILE A 121 0.30 -9.67 14.09
C ILE A 121 1.29 -8.88 13.22
N SER A 122 0.82 -7.83 12.54
CA SER A 122 1.70 -7.05 11.65
C SER A 122 2.78 -6.30 12.44
N VAL A 123 2.48 -5.76 13.62
CA VAL A 123 3.51 -5.12 14.46
C VAL A 123 4.60 -6.11 14.82
N VAL A 124 4.25 -7.31 15.25
CA VAL A 124 5.23 -8.34 15.62
C VAL A 124 6.07 -8.75 14.41
N ILE A 125 5.43 -9.11 13.29
CA ILE A 125 6.12 -9.59 12.08
C ILE A 125 7.02 -8.49 11.51
N LEU A 126 6.48 -7.28 11.28
CA LEU A 126 7.22 -6.20 10.65
C LEU A 126 8.33 -5.67 11.56
N SER A 127 8.10 -5.52 12.86
CA SER A 127 9.15 -5.03 13.78
C SER A 127 10.29 -6.03 13.90
N ALA A 128 9.99 -7.32 14.08
CA ALA A 128 11.02 -8.36 14.14
C ALA A 128 11.80 -8.45 12.82
N SER A 129 11.10 -8.37 11.68
CA SER A 129 11.72 -8.44 10.36
C SER A 129 12.59 -7.22 10.07
N CYS A 130 12.10 -6.01 10.36
CA CYS A 130 12.86 -4.77 10.22
C CYS A 130 14.11 -4.78 11.12
N TYR A 131 13.99 -5.25 12.35
CA TYR A 131 15.14 -5.41 13.25
C TYR A 131 16.20 -6.33 12.63
N LYS A 132 15.80 -7.49 12.08
CA LYS A 132 16.73 -8.41 11.43
C LYS A 132 17.38 -7.81 10.17
N ILE A 133 16.62 -7.06 9.37
CA ILE A 133 17.13 -6.37 8.18
C ILE A 133 18.15 -5.29 8.57
N ILE A 134 17.83 -4.45 9.55
CA ILE A 134 18.73 -3.40 10.04
C ILE A 134 19.98 -4.05 10.63
N ASN A 135 19.83 -5.05 11.50
CA ASN A 135 20.96 -5.75 12.10
C ASN A 135 21.85 -6.42 11.04
N TRP A 136 21.28 -6.97 9.97
CA TRP A 136 22.05 -7.50 8.85
C TRP A 136 22.85 -6.40 8.14
N LEU A 137 22.24 -5.25 7.86
CA LEU A 137 22.92 -4.11 7.22
C LEU A 137 24.06 -3.57 8.08
N LEU A 138 23.86 -3.47 9.39
CA LEU A 138 24.88 -2.94 10.32
C LEU A 138 26.08 -3.87 10.48
N ASN A 139 25.86 -5.19 10.45
CA ASN A 139 26.92 -6.17 10.73
C ASN A 139 27.60 -6.74 9.48
N THR A 140 27.07 -6.48 8.28
CA THR A 140 27.66 -6.99 7.03
C THR A 140 28.58 -5.93 6.42
N PRO A 141 29.86 -6.25 6.15
CA PRO A 141 30.77 -5.30 5.52
C PRO A 141 30.30 -4.96 4.09
N ALA A 142 30.52 -3.71 3.66
CA ALA A 142 30.01 -3.18 2.40
C ALA A 142 30.43 -4.00 1.14
N GLU A 143 31.56 -4.69 1.21
CA GLU A 143 32.09 -5.54 0.14
C GLU A 143 31.31 -6.87 0.00
N GLN A 144 30.70 -7.35 1.09
CA GLN A 144 29.92 -8.59 1.13
C GLN A 144 28.41 -8.33 1.10
N LEU A 145 28.00 -7.06 1.11
CA LEU A 145 26.61 -6.65 1.13
C LEU A 145 25.99 -6.78 -0.27
N SER A 146 25.56 -8.00 -0.61
CA SER A 146 24.81 -8.28 -1.83
C SER A 146 23.31 -8.31 -1.56
N ASP A 147 22.57 -7.41 -2.20
CA ASP A 147 21.11 -7.41 -2.18
C ASP A 147 20.54 -7.89 -3.52
N THR A 148 19.93 -9.07 -3.53
CA THR A 148 19.28 -9.63 -4.72
C THR A 148 18.12 -8.78 -5.26
N TRP A 149 17.48 -7.93 -4.44
CA TRP A 149 16.43 -7.02 -4.89
C TRP A 149 16.97 -5.83 -5.69
N ASN A 150 18.26 -5.49 -5.55
CA ASN A 150 18.88 -4.48 -6.41
C ASN A 150 18.97 -4.95 -7.87
N ILE A 151 18.93 -6.26 -8.12
CA ILE A 151 19.03 -6.88 -9.44
C ILE A 151 17.68 -6.83 -10.18
N LEU A 152 16.60 -6.33 -9.55
CA LEU A 152 15.32 -6.13 -10.21
C LEU A 152 15.48 -5.17 -11.39
N ALA A 153 15.42 -5.72 -12.60
CA ALA A 153 15.57 -4.98 -13.83
C ALA A 153 14.22 -4.88 -14.55
N LEU A 154 13.90 -3.69 -15.02
CA LEU A 154 12.73 -3.45 -15.86
C LEU A 154 13.02 -3.92 -17.30
N PRO A 155 11.99 -4.31 -18.07
CA PRO A 155 12.15 -4.62 -19.48
C PRO A 155 12.78 -3.43 -20.21
N GLY A 156 13.89 -3.68 -20.92
CA GLY A 156 14.69 -2.64 -21.60
C GLY A 156 15.92 -2.13 -20.85
N THR A 157 16.24 -2.68 -19.68
CA THR A 157 17.50 -2.38 -18.96
C THR A 157 18.68 -3.06 -19.65
N THR A 158 19.78 -2.33 -19.90
CA THR A 158 20.99 -2.91 -20.52
C THR A 158 21.79 -3.76 -19.54
N LYS A 159 22.63 -4.68 -20.05
CA LYS A 159 23.50 -5.52 -19.19
C LYS A 159 24.46 -4.68 -18.33
N GLU A 160 24.91 -3.55 -18.87
CA GLU A 160 25.77 -2.60 -18.16
C GLU A 160 25.03 -1.96 -16.98
N GLN A 161 23.78 -1.52 -17.18
CA GLN A 161 22.94 -0.98 -16.12
C GLN A 161 22.62 -2.02 -15.05
N MET A 162 22.36 -3.28 -15.44
CA MET A 162 22.19 -4.37 -14.48
C MET A 162 23.45 -4.60 -13.63
N ALA A 163 24.64 -4.52 -14.23
CA ALA A 163 25.90 -4.64 -13.52
C ALA A 163 26.18 -3.44 -12.60
N GLU A 164 25.69 -2.25 -12.96
CA GLU A 164 25.76 -1.07 -12.11
C GLU A 164 24.80 -1.15 -10.91
N PHE A 165 23.58 -1.65 -11.11
CA PHE A 165 22.61 -1.84 -10.02
C PHE A 165 23.03 -2.95 -9.05
N SER A 166 23.73 -3.98 -9.52
CA SER A 166 24.20 -5.07 -8.67
C SER A 166 25.42 -4.70 -7.81
N ARG A 167 26.15 -3.64 -8.16
CA ARG A 167 27.25 -3.13 -7.31
C ARG A 167 26.70 -2.61 -5.99
N SER A 168 27.40 -2.88 -4.89
CA SER A 168 26.99 -2.38 -3.57
C SER A 168 27.07 -0.86 -3.54
N GLN A 169 25.93 -0.19 -3.41
CA GLN A 169 25.84 1.28 -3.29
C GLN A 169 26.01 1.75 -1.84
N GLY A 170 26.83 1.04 -1.06
CA GLY A 170 26.96 1.26 0.37
C GLY A 170 25.71 0.82 1.14
N TRP A 171 25.18 1.70 1.99
CA TRP A 171 24.13 1.39 2.97
C TRP A 171 22.71 1.41 2.38
N ILE A 172 22.56 1.99 1.19
CA ILE A 172 21.26 2.11 0.52
C ILE A 172 21.03 0.86 -0.32
N THR A 173 20.25 -0.07 0.21
CA THR A 173 19.82 -1.28 -0.48
C THR A 173 18.32 -1.22 -0.78
N ALA A 174 17.87 -1.90 -1.83
CA ALA A 174 16.45 -2.00 -2.15
C ALA A 174 15.66 -2.64 -0.99
N THR A 175 16.25 -3.61 -0.28
CA THR A 175 15.65 -4.21 0.91
C THR A 175 15.37 -3.17 2.01
N LEU A 176 16.23 -2.17 2.17
CA LEU A 176 16.05 -1.14 3.20
C LEU A 176 14.77 -0.33 3.00
N CYS A 177 14.18 -0.29 1.79
CA CYS A 177 12.89 0.36 1.54
C CYS A 177 11.74 -0.20 2.40
N THR A 178 11.86 -1.46 2.81
CA THR A 178 10.86 -2.15 3.63
C THR A 178 10.70 -1.54 5.00
N VAL A 179 11.76 -0.94 5.55
CA VAL A 179 11.77 -0.35 6.89
C VAL A 179 10.88 0.90 6.96
N PRO A 180 11.09 1.98 6.18
CA PRO A 180 10.20 3.13 6.20
C PRO A 180 8.78 2.79 5.75
N LEU A 181 8.59 1.84 4.82
CA LEU A 181 7.26 1.36 4.46
C LEU A 181 6.55 0.68 5.64
N SER A 182 7.27 -0.14 6.41
CA SER A 182 6.73 -0.78 7.60
C SER A 182 6.41 0.22 8.70
N VAL A 183 7.31 1.17 8.98
CA VAL A 183 7.10 2.20 10.01
C VAL A 183 5.90 3.07 9.69
N THR A 184 5.80 3.55 8.45
CA THR A 184 4.64 4.36 8.01
C THR A 184 3.36 3.55 8.13
N PHE A 185 3.34 2.32 7.60
CA PHE A 185 2.19 1.43 7.68
C PHE A 185 1.73 1.13 9.11
N LEU A 186 2.65 0.77 10.02
CA LEU A 186 2.32 0.48 11.40
C LEU A 186 1.77 1.70 12.12
N THR A 187 2.35 2.89 11.89
CA THR A 187 1.90 4.14 12.51
C THR A 187 0.45 4.43 12.12
N VAL A 188 0.13 4.38 10.84
CA VAL A 188 -1.24 4.65 10.35
C VAL A 188 -2.21 3.57 10.84
N SER A 189 -1.80 2.30 10.79
CA SER A 189 -2.65 1.18 11.20
C SER A 189 -3.00 1.21 12.68
N ILE A 190 -2.02 1.50 13.55
CA ILE A 190 -2.23 1.58 15.01
C ILE A 190 -3.19 2.72 15.34
N VAL A 191 -3.03 3.89 14.70
CA VAL A 191 -3.93 5.02 14.91
C VAL A 191 -5.35 4.70 14.44
N GLU A 192 -5.50 4.16 13.22
CA GLU A 192 -6.82 3.85 12.66
C GLU A 192 -7.54 2.76 13.46
N THR A 193 -6.90 1.60 13.60
CA THR A 193 -7.54 0.42 14.18
C THR A 193 -7.60 0.50 15.69
N GLY A 194 -6.63 1.16 16.33
CA GLY A 194 -6.64 1.41 17.77
C GLY A 194 -7.82 2.28 18.18
N TYR A 195 -8.13 3.36 17.43
CA TYR A 195 -9.32 4.18 17.70
C TYR A 195 -10.62 3.36 17.58
N LYS A 196 -10.79 2.64 16.47
CA LYS A 196 -11.99 1.81 16.24
C LYS A 196 -12.13 0.71 17.31
N PHE A 197 -11.03 0.08 17.69
CA PHE A 197 -10.98 -0.94 18.73
C PHE A 197 -11.33 -0.38 20.11
N LEU A 198 -10.78 0.77 20.50
CA LEU A 198 -11.12 1.43 21.77
C LEU A 198 -12.61 1.78 21.85
N CYS A 199 -13.20 2.26 20.77
CA CYS A 199 -14.64 2.50 20.74
C CYS A 199 -15.44 1.19 20.76
N ALA A 200 -14.96 0.13 20.10
CA ALA A 200 -15.59 -1.19 20.16
C ALA A 200 -15.57 -1.80 21.58
N LEU A 201 -14.59 -1.43 22.41
CA LEU A 201 -14.55 -1.81 23.84
C LEU A 201 -15.51 -0.98 24.71
N GLY A 202 -16.19 0.01 24.16
CA GLY A 202 -17.15 0.86 24.88
C GLY A 202 -16.53 2.11 25.51
N PHE A 203 -15.25 2.42 25.25
CA PHE A 203 -14.64 3.66 25.76
C PHE A 203 -15.10 4.92 24.99
N CYS A 204 -15.62 4.74 23.77
CA CYS A 204 -16.15 5.82 22.95
C CYS A 204 -17.23 5.31 22.00
N THR A 205 -18.04 6.23 21.45
CA THR A 205 -18.96 5.92 20.36
C THR A 205 -18.26 6.08 19.02
N VAL A 206 -18.44 5.12 18.12
CA VAL A 206 -17.89 5.19 16.76
C VAL A 206 -18.67 6.25 15.98
N LEU A 207 -18.16 7.48 15.96
CA LEU A 207 -18.65 8.56 15.11
C LEU A 207 -17.88 8.53 13.79
N PHE A 208 -18.52 8.02 12.72
CA PHE A 208 -17.94 7.98 11.38
C PHE A 208 -17.56 9.38 10.85
N SER A 209 -18.28 10.41 11.28
CA SER A 209 -18.07 11.82 10.93
C SER A 209 -17.11 12.57 11.86
N SER A 210 -16.47 11.89 12.81
CA SER A 210 -15.53 12.53 13.75
C SER A 210 -14.31 13.13 13.05
N GLU A 211 -13.75 14.20 13.63
CA GLU A 211 -12.51 14.81 13.14
C GLU A 211 -11.34 13.81 13.14
N ILE A 212 -11.30 12.88 14.10
CA ILE A 212 -10.30 11.80 14.15
C ILE A 212 -10.41 10.92 12.90
N SER A 213 -11.62 10.48 12.55
CA SER A 213 -11.87 9.67 11.34
C SER A 213 -11.40 10.38 10.06
N ARG A 214 -11.59 11.71 9.97
CA ARG A 214 -11.11 12.53 8.85
C ARG A 214 -9.58 12.60 8.80
N VAL A 215 -8.93 12.86 9.93
CA VAL A 215 -7.46 12.91 10.03
C VAL A 215 -6.86 11.55 9.66
N THR A 216 -7.39 10.46 10.18
CA THR A 216 -6.95 9.11 9.83
C THR A 216 -7.14 8.80 8.35
N SER A 217 -8.25 9.25 7.76
CA SER A 217 -8.51 9.11 6.33
C SER A 217 -7.47 9.84 5.49
N LEU A 218 -7.16 11.09 5.84
CA LEU A 218 -6.11 11.87 5.19
C LEU A 218 -4.74 11.21 5.34
N LEU A 219 -4.45 10.63 6.51
CA LEU A 219 -3.19 9.95 6.76
C LEU A 219 -3.01 8.71 5.88
N LEU A 220 -4.09 7.93 5.67
CA LEU A 220 -4.11 6.81 4.72
C LEU A 220 -3.87 7.28 3.28
N ASP A 221 -4.51 8.38 2.87
CA ASP A 221 -4.36 8.93 1.52
C ASP A 221 -2.92 9.44 1.29
N ILE A 222 -2.34 10.12 2.29
CA ILE A 222 -0.92 10.54 2.27
C ILE A 222 0.00 9.32 2.17
N GLN A 223 -0.26 8.27 2.93
CA GLN A 223 0.55 7.05 2.89
C GLN A 223 0.56 6.42 1.49
N MET A 224 -0.59 6.40 0.80
CA MET A 224 -0.69 5.89 -0.57
C MET A 224 0.15 6.71 -1.56
N LEU A 225 0.33 8.01 -1.31
CA LEU A 225 1.21 8.88 -2.10
C LEU A 225 2.70 8.71 -1.73
N VAL A 226 3.00 8.48 -0.45
CA VAL A 226 4.38 8.31 0.04
C VAL A 226 4.98 6.98 -0.41
N LEU A 227 4.17 5.92 -0.51
CA LEU A 227 4.62 4.58 -0.90
C LEU A 227 5.42 4.54 -2.22
N PRO A 228 4.90 5.06 -3.36
CA PRO A 228 5.67 5.07 -4.61
C PRO A 228 6.92 5.95 -4.53
N VAL A 229 6.90 7.01 -3.73
CA VAL A 229 8.09 7.87 -3.51
C VAL A 229 9.18 7.10 -2.78
N VAL A 230 8.83 6.38 -1.71
CA VAL A 230 9.78 5.53 -0.99
C VAL A 230 10.36 4.46 -1.91
N LEU A 231 9.52 3.78 -2.69
CA LEU A 231 10.00 2.78 -3.65
C LEU A 231 10.94 3.39 -4.71
N ALA A 232 10.60 4.56 -5.26
CA ALA A 232 11.44 5.25 -6.24
C ALA A 232 12.78 5.75 -5.64
N VAL A 233 12.81 6.08 -4.36
CA VAL A 233 14.05 6.50 -3.68
C VAL A 233 14.97 5.31 -3.45
N TYR A 234 14.45 4.17 -2.98
CA TYR A 234 15.31 3.05 -2.55
C TYR A 234 15.58 2.01 -3.64
N ILE A 235 14.71 1.84 -4.64
CA ILE A 235 14.91 0.86 -5.71
C ILE A 235 15.62 1.53 -6.89
N PRO A 236 16.86 1.16 -7.23
CA PRO A 236 17.64 1.82 -8.28
C PRO A 236 16.94 1.85 -9.64
N ALA A 237 16.32 0.74 -10.03
CA ALA A 237 15.60 0.64 -11.31
C ALA A 237 14.41 1.61 -11.39
N LEU A 238 13.72 1.87 -10.27
CA LEU A 238 12.63 2.83 -10.23
C LEU A 238 13.13 4.27 -10.15
N ARG A 239 14.27 4.52 -9.50
CA ARG A 239 14.90 5.84 -9.39
C ARG A 239 15.27 6.43 -10.75
N GLU A 240 15.66 5.59 -11.70
CA GLU A 240 16.01 6.05 -13.04
C GLU A 240 14.80 6.52 -13.86
N LEU A 241 13.61 5.95 -13.64
CA LEU A 241 12.40 6.33 -14.37
C LEU A 241 12.05 7.82 -14.28
N PRO A 242 11.93 8.45 -13.09
CA PRO A 242 11.65 9.87 -12.98
C PRO A 242 12.79 10.72 -13.57
N VAL A 243 14.06 10.31 -13.42
CA VAL A 243 15.18 11.02 -14.02
C VAL A 243 15.10 10.99 -15.55
N ARG A 244 14.81 9.83 -16.14
CA ARG A 244 14.60 9.69 -17.59
C ARG A 244 13.40 10.48 -18.07
N ALA A 245 12.28 10.45 -17.34
CA ALA A 245 11.09 11.23 -17.63
C ALA A 245 11.38 12.73 -17.60
N CYS A 246 12.06 13.23 -16.56
CA CYS A 246 12.47 14.63 -16.47
C CYS A 246 13.40 15.03 -17.62
N LYS A 247 14.38 14.20 -17.98
CA LYS A 247 15.27 14.44 -19.13
C LYS A 247 14.50 14.46 -20.45
N ALA A 248 13.54 13.55 -20.63
CA ALA A 248 12.70 13.51 -21.83
C ALA A 248 11.83 14.78 -21.93
N VAL A 249 11.17 15.17 -20.84
CA VAL A 249 10.37 16.39 -20.75
C VAL A 249 11.23 17.64 -20.99
N SER A 250 12.42 17.73 -20.38
CA SER A 250 13.32 18.87 -20.60
C SER A 250 13.81 18.93 -22.05
N SER A 251 14.13 17.79 -22.66
CA SER A 251 14.54 17.73 -24.06
C SER A 251 13.42 18.12 -25.03
N LEU A 252 12.17 17.72 -24.72
CA LEU A 252 10.99 18.09 -25.49
C LEU A 252 10.72 19.60 -25.36
N CYS A 253 10.81 20.14 -24.15
CA CYS A 253 10.66 21.57 -23.87
C CYS A 253 11.71 22.39 -24.65
N GLN A 254 12.98 21.97 -24.64
CA GLN A 254 14.04 22.61 -25.44
C GLN A 254 13.77 22.58 -26.94
N ARG A 255 13.23 21.46 -27.47
CA ARG A 255 12.85 21.36 -28.89
C ARG A 255 11.69 22.28 -29.24
N LEU A 256 10.66 22.35 -28.40
CA LEU A 256 9.51 23.23 -28.59
C LEU A 256 9.91 24.71 -28.53
N CYS A 257 10.76 25.11 -27.58
CA CYS A 257 11.29 26.48 -27.50
C CYS A 257 12.11 26.85 -28.73
N LYS A 258 12.96 25.94 -29.24
CA LYS A 258 13.71 26.17 -30.49
C LYS A 258 12.79 26.34 -31.71
N HIS A 259 11.71 25.55 -31.78
CA HIS A 259 10.73 25.65 -32.86
C HIS A 259 9.93 26.96 -32.80
N ALA A 260 9.49 27.37 -31.61
CA ALA A 260 8.78 28.63 -31.41
C ALA A 260 9.65 29.82 -31.83
N TRP A 261 10.92 29.86 -31.40
CA TRP A 261 11.86 30.92 -31.78
C TRP A 261 12.06 31.03 -33.29
N LYS A 262 12.19 29.90 -33.99
CA LYS A 262 12.38 29.87 -35.45
C LYS A 262 11.17 30.40 -36.22
N ASN A 263 9.97 30.28 -35.66
CA ASN A 263 8.74 30.77 -36.28
C ASN A 263 8.49 32.26 -36.02
N THR A 264 9.02 32.84 -34.94
CA THR A 264 8.90 34.29 -34.65
C THR A 264 9.95 35.15 -35.39
N ALA A 265 11.04 34.54 -35.86
CA ALA A 265 12.11 35.22 -36.59
C ALA A 265 11.90 35.27 -38.12
N ARG A 266 10.75 34.79 -38.62
CA ARG A 266 10.30 34.95 -40.02
C ARG A 266 9.15 35.94 -40.05
#